data_AF-A0A931GZ35-F1
#
_entry.id   AF-A0A931GZ35-F1
#
_cell.length_a   1.000
_cell.length_b   1.000
_cell.length_c   1.000
_cell.angle_alpha   90.00
_cell.angle_beta   90.00
_cell.angle_gamma   90.00
#
_symmetry.space_group_name_H-M   'P 1'
#
loop_
_entity.id
_entity.type
_entity.pdbx_description
1 polymer ?
#
loop_
_entity_poly.entity_id
_entity_poly.type
_entity_poly.pdbx_seq_one_letter_code
_entity_poly.pdbx_strand_id
1 'polypeptide(L)'
;MNFYQSLGFLFFGTRLKRLSEVFLNDVNKIYRKHKISFDASWFPVFYLLSENGEVSIREISNELRISHSAASQMVSSLQQKGFIKSAVSKTDARHKAVTFTAKGQKLLQKVQPVWQALQEAMDDLSKESTQSKKLLDALTALENNIQQKGVYERVQHKLK
;
A
#
# COMPACT_ATOMS: atom_id res chain seq x y z
N MET A 1 -19.51 17.29 15.73
CA MET A 1 -18.80 15.99 15.62
C MET A 1 -19.71 14.99 14.94
N ASN A 2 -19.21 14.24 13.95
CA ASN A 2 -19.96 13.12 13.36
C ASN A 2 -19.84 11.86 14.23
N PHE A 3 -20.66 10.84 13.94
CA PHE A 3 -20.68 9.55 14.67
C PHE A 3 -19.29 8.90 14.82
N TYR A 4 -18.44 8.99 13.79
CA TYR A 4 -17.08 8.44 13.86
C TYR A 4 -16.15 9.25 14.76
N GLN A 5 -16.38 10.56 14.90
CA GLN A 5 -15.57 11.45 15.74
C GLN A 5 -15.92 11.31 17.21
N SER A 6 -17.18 11.01 17.56
CA SER A 6 -17.62 10.89 18.96
C SER A 6 -17.09 9.66 19.71
N LEU A 7 -16.76 8.59 19.00
CA LEU A 7 -16.31 7.33 19.61
C LEU A 7 -14.78 7.21 19.72
N GLY A 8 -14.04 8.25 19.30
CA GLY A 8 -12.58 8.33 19.48
C GLY A 8 -11.83 7.10 18.94
N PHE A 9 -10.94 6.54 19.76
CA PHE A 9 -10.12 5.38 19.39
C PHE A 9 -10.90 4.05 19.32
N LEU A 10 -12.13 3.98 19.84
CA LEU A 10 -12.95 2.76 19.72
C LEU A 10 -13.25 2.43 18.25
N PHE A 11 -13.43 3.46 17.43
CA PHE A 11 -13.69 3.33 15.98
C PHE A 11 -12.44 3.53 15.13
N PHE A 12 -11.25 3.47 15.73
CA PHE A 12 -9.99 3.79 15.04
C PHE A 12 -9.78 2.94 13.78
N GLY A 13 -9.87 1.61 13.90
CA GLY A 13 -9.68 0.70 12.75
C GLY A 13 -10.69 0.94 11.62
N THR A 14 -11.96 1.17 11.96
CA THR A 14 -13.00 1.47 10.98
C THR A 14 -12.76 2.81 10.27
N ARG A 15 -12.25 3.83 10.99
CA ARG A 15 -11.89 5.12 10.39
C ARG A 15 -10.72 5.01 9.43
N LEU A 16 -9.69 4.23 9.78
CA LEU A 16 -8.55 3.95 8.88
C LEU A 16 -9.01 3.22 7.62
N LYS A 17 -9.82 2.16 7.77
CA LYS A 17 -10.37 1.40 6.64
C LYS A 17 -11.15 2.30 5.69
N ARG A 18 -12.09 3.08 6.23
CA ARG A 18 -12.91 4.01 5.43
C ARG A 18 -12.05 5.05 4.70
N LEU A 19 -11.03 5.61 5.37
CA LEU A 19 -10.14 6.60 4.75
C LEU A 19 -9.33 5.97 3.59
N SER A 20 -8.81 4.76 3.79
CA SER A 20 -8.13 3.99 2.75
C SER A 20 -9.05 3.72 1.56
N GLU A 21 -10.29 3.27 1.79
CA GLU A 21 -11.26 3.02 0.73
C GLU A 21 -11.60 4.28 -0.07
N VAL A 22 -11.81 5.42 0.61
CA VAL A 22 -12.04 6.71 -0.07
C VAL A 22 -10.84 7.08 -0.94
N PHE A 23 -9.62 7.00 -0.39
CA PHE A 23 -8.40 7.32 -1.11
C PHE A 23 -8.20 6.43 -2.34
N LEU A 24 -8.28 5.10 -2.19
CA LEU A 24 -8.14 4.15 -3.28
C LEU A 24 -9.22 4.34 -4.35
N ASN A 25 -10.45 4.67 -3.96
CA ASN A 25 -11.53 4.96 -4.90
C ASN A 25 -11.24 6.21 -5.73
N ASP A 26 -10.71 7.27 -5.14
CA ASP A 26 -10.36 8.49 -5.87
C ASP A 26 -9.17 8.27 -6.80
N VAL A 27 -8.14 7.56 -6.35
CA VAL A 27 -7.02 7.15 -7.21
C VAL A 27 -7.51 6.30 -8.40
N ASN A 28 -8.42 5.35 -8.17
CA ASN A 28 -9.03 4.57 -9.25
C ASN A 28 -9.89 5.41 -10.21
N LYS A 29 -10.53 6.49 -9.75
CA LYS A 29 -11.22 7.44 -10.64
C LYS A 29 -10.22 8.16 -11.54
N ILE A 30 -9.05 8.54 -11.02
CA ILE A 30 -7.96 9.15 -11.80
C ILE A 30 -7.52 8.17 -12.90
N TYR A 31 -7.18 6.92 -12.55
CA TYR A 31 -6.79 5.92 -13.56
C TYR A 31 -7.85 5.73 -14.64
N ARG A 32 -9.14 5.62 -14.27
CA ARG A 32 -10.24 5.52 -15.24
C ARG A 32 -10.34 6.74 -16.15
N LYS A 33 -10.26 7.95 -15.60
CA LYS A 33 -10.31 9.21 -16.36
C LYS A 33 -9.18 9.28 -17.40
N HIS A 34 -7.99 8.80 -17.03
CA HIS A 34 -6.83 8.75 -17.92
C HIS A 34 -6.73 7.47 -18.77
N LYS A 35 -7.76 6.61 -18.76
CA LYS A 35 -7.82 5.33 -19.50
C LYS A 35 -6.64 4.41 -19.18
N ILE A 36 -6.16 4.44 -17.94
CA ILE A 36 -5.10 3.59 -17.42
C ILE A 36 -5.76 2.35 -16.80
N SER A 37 -5.48 1.17 -17.36
CA SER A 37 -5.98 -0.11 -16.86
C SER A 37 -5.15 -0.61 -15.68
N PHE A 38 -5.14 0.17 -14.59
CA PHE A 38 -4.42 -0.13 -13.35
C PHE A 38 -5.38 0.03 -12.17
N ASP A 39 -5.29 -0.90 -11.20
CA ASP A 39 -6.04 -0.85 -9.97
C ASP A 39 -5.13 -0.35 -8.84
N ALA A 40 -5.59 0.63 -8.06
CA ALA A 40 -4.84 1.23 -6.96
C ALA A 40 -4.40 0.20 -5.90
N SER A 41 -5.12 -0.92 -5.74
CA SER A 41 -4.70 -2.01 -4.85
C SER A 41 -3.39 -2.68 -5.26
N TRP A 42 -2.99 -2.58 -6.53
CA TRP A 42 -1.73 -3.11 -7.02
C TRP A 42 -0.54 -2.19 -6.76
N PHE A 43 -0.79 -0.92 -6.40
CA PHE A 43 0.25 0.09 -6.21
C PHE A 43 1.44 -0.39 -5.36
N PRO A 44 1.26 -0.98 -4.16
CA PRO A 44 2.39 -1.30 -3.29
C PRO A 44 3.39 -2.28 -3.91
N VAL A 45 2.89 -3.33 -4.57
CA VAL A 45 3.73 -4.32 -5.25
C VAL A 45 4.36 -3.73 -6.51
N PHE A 46 3.60 -2.94 -7.28
CA PHE A 46 4.07 -2.32 -8.51
C PHE A 46 5.18 -1.29 -8.23
N TYR A 47 5.02 -0.49 -7.18
CA TYR A 47 6.00 0.49 -6.73
C TYR A 47 7.28 -0.19 -6.22
N LEU A 48 7.14 -1.19 -5.34
CA LEU A 48 8.31 -1.92 -4.83
C LEU A 48 9.13 -2.55 -5.98
N LEU A 49 8.44 -3.09 -6.99
CA LEU A 49 9.10 -3.65 -8.16
C LEU A 49 9.74 -2.58 -9.06
N SER A 50 9.18 -1.36 -9.15
CA SER A 50 9.81 -0.27 -9.92
C SER A 50 11.09 0.26 -9.30
N GLU A 51 11.17 0.26 -7.97
CA GLU A 51 12.36 0.71 -7.25
C GLU A 51 13.49 -0.32 -7.29
N ASN A 52 13.17 -1.61 -7.19
CA ASN A 52 14.17 -2.68 -7.05
C ASN A 52 14.47 -3.42 -8.36
N GLY A 53 13.63 -3.30 -9.39
CA GLY A 53 13.75 -4.00 -10.67
C GLY A 53 13.35 -5.48 -10.63
N GLU A 54 13.75 -6.20 -9.58
CA GLU A 54 13.29 -7.55 -9.26
C GLU A 54 12.98 -7.70 -7.77
N VAL A 55 11.91 -8.42 -7.43
CA VAL A 55 11.55 -8.70 -6.02
C VAL A 55 10.97 -10.11 -5.87
N SER A 56 11.18 -10.73 -4.71
CA SER A 56 10.56 -12.00 -4.34
C SER A 56 9.25 -11.79 -3.57
N ILE A 57 8.40 -12.82 -3.52
CA ILE A 57 7.15 -12.77 -2.71
C ILE A 57 7.47 -12.55 -1.22
N ARG A 58 8.61 -13.10 -0.75
CA ARG A 58 9.07 -12.91 0.63
C ARG A 58 9.43 -11.46 0.90
N GLU A 59 10.17 -10.81 0.02
CA GLU A 59 10.48 -9.38 0.14
C GLU A 59 9.21 -8.55 0.12
N ILE A 60 8.27 -8.83 -0.81
CA ILE A 60 6.96 -8.16 -0.83
C ILE A 60 6.24 -8.32 0.52
N SER A 61 6.18 -9.53 1.08
CA SER A 61 5.49 -9.75 2.36
C SER A 61 6.16 -9.01 3.52
N ASN A 62 7.49 -8.94 3.52
CA ASN A 62 8.26 -8.28 4.56
C ASN A 62 8.11 -6.76 4.49
N GLU A 63 8.35 -6.18 3.32
CA GLU A 63 8.29 -4.73 3.09
C GLU A 63 6.87 -4.19 3.32
N LEU A 64 5.85 -4.90 2.83
CA LEU A 64 4.46 -4.48 2.98
C LEU A 64 3.82 -4.91 4.31
N ARG A 65 4.54 -5.68 5.14
CA ARG A 65 4.05 -6.23 6.43
C ARG A 65 2.71 -6.95 6.31
N ILE A 66 2.55 -7.75 5.26
CA ILE A 66 1.36 -8.56 4.99
C ILE A 66 1.68 -10.04 5.05
N SER A 67 0.66 -10.90 5.10
CA SER A 67 0.88 -12.34 5.01
C SER A 67 1.49 -12.72 3.66
N HIS A 68 2.29 -13.79 3.65
CA HIS A 68 2.81 -14.37 2.42
C HIS A 68 1.70 -14.76 1.43
N SER A 69 0.54 -15.20 1.94
CA SER A 69 -0.64 -15.50 1.11
C SER A 69 -1.20 -14.26 0.41
N ALA A 70 -1.32 -13.13 1.11
CA ALA A 70 -1.78 -11.87 0.53
C ALA A 70 -0.81 -11.33 -0.53
N ALA A 71 0.51 -11.39 -0.25
CA ALA A 71 1.54 -11.04 -1.22
C ALA A 71 1.45 -11.91 -2.48
N SER A 72 1.31 -13.23 -2.32
CA SER A 72 1.15 -14.18 -3.43
C SER A 72 -0.10 -13.92 -4.26
N GLN A 73 -1.23 -13.56 -3.64
CA GLN A 73 -2.47 -13.23 -4.35
C GLN A 73 -2.34 -11.94 -5.18
N MET A 74 -1.67 -10.91 -4.66
CA MET A 74 -1.41 -9.68 -5.42
C MET A 74 -0.49 -9.94 -6.61
N VAL A 75 0.59 -10.70 -6.42
CA VAL A 75 1.49 -11.11 -7.50
C VAL A 75 0.72 -11.92 -8.55
N SER A 76 -0.08 -12.89 -8.13
CA SER A 76 -0.89 -13.71 -9.05
C SER A 76 -1.86 -12.86 -9.87
N SER A 77 -2.49 -11.86 -9.26
CA SER A 77 -3.41 -10.94 -9.95
C SER A 77 -2.69 -10.12 -11.03
N LEU A 78 -1.51 -9.60 -10.73
CA LEU A 78 -0.67 -8.86 -11.67
C LEU A 78 -0.12 -9.74 -12.80
N GLN A 79 0.21 -11.00 -12.50
CA GLN A 79 0.62 -12.00 -13.49
C GLN A 79 -0.51 -12.34 -14.46
N GLN A 80 -1.73 -12.56 -13.96
CA GLN A 80 -2.91 -12.83 -14.80
C GLN A 80 -3.21 -11.68 -15.77
N LYS A 81 -2.93 -10.43 -15.37
CA LYS A 81 -3.03 -9.26 -16.26
C LYS A 81 -1.85 -9.12 -17.23
N GLY A 82 -0.81 -9.93 -17.07
CA GLY A 82 0.39 -9.96 -17.89
C GLY A 82 1.34 -8.79 -17.63
N PHE A 83 1.24 -8.13 -16.46
CA PHE A 83 2.12 -6.99 -16.14
C PHE A 83 3.45 -7.43 -15.54
N ILE A 84 3.48 -8.56 -14.85
CA ILE A 84 4.68 -9.11 -14.25
C ILE A 84 4.84 -10.58 -14.65
N LYS A 85 6.06 -11.09 -14.52
CA LYS A 85 6.41 -12.49 -14.70
C LYS A 85 7.27 -12.96 -13.53
N SER A 86 7.18 -14.24 -13.18
CA SER A 86 8.08 -14.86 -12.22
C SER A 86 9.07 -15.77 -12.94
N ALA A 87 10.36 -15.59 -12.69
CA ALA A 87 11.41 -16.50 -13.13
C ALA A 87 12.20 -17.00 -11.92
N VAL A 88 12.88 -18.14 -12.07
CA VAL A 88 13.89 -18.55 -11.10
C VAL A 88 14.98 -17.48 -11.10
N SER A 89 15.31 -16.95 -9.92
CA SER A 89 16.36 -15.94 -9.80
C SER A 89 17.68 -16.49 -10.35
N LYS A 90 18.43 -15.64 -11.04
CA LYS A 90 19.75 -15.99 -11.57
C LYS A 90 20.80 -16.13 -10.46
N THR A 91 20.54 -15.56 -9.28
CA THR A 91 21.47 -15.52 -8.14
C THR A 91 21.15 -16.57 -7.07
N ASP A 92 19.88 -16.97 -6.92
CA ASP A 92 19.48 -18.08 -6.06
C ASP A 92 18.32 -18.88 -6.68
N ALA A 93 18.62 -20.11 -7.12
CA ALA A 93 17.64 -20.99 -7.76
C ALA A 93 16.46 -21.38 -6.86
N ARG A 94 16.55 -21.13 -5.55
CA ARG A 94 15.48 -21.38 -4.58
C ARG A 94 14.49 -20.21 -4.49
N HIS A 95 14.79 -19.07 -5.09
CA HIS A 95 13.96 -17.87 -5.03
C HIS A 95 13.35 -17.55 -6.40
N LYS A 96 12.01 -17.43 -6.46
CA LYS A 96 11.32 -16.90 -7.65
C LYS A 96 11.37 -15.38 -7.60
N ALA A 97 12.08 -14.78 -8.54
CA ALA A 97 12.11 -13.34 -8.76
C ALA A 97 10.93 -12.92 -9.64
N VAL A 98 10.22 -11.90 -9.19
CA VAL A 98 9.17 -11.19 -9.93
C VAL A 98 9.82 -10.03 -10.65
N THR A 99 9.52 -9.88 -11.95
CA THR A 99 10.01 -8.78 -12.80
C THR A 99 8.89 -8.25 -13.69
N PHE A 100 9.01 -7.01 -14.17
CA PHE A 100 8.07 -6.48 -15.15
C PHE A 100 8.16 -7.24 -16.49
N THR A 101 7.01 -7.38 -17.14
CA THR A 101 6.98 -7.68 -18.58
C THR A 101 7.12 -6.37 -19.37
N ALA A 102 7.29 -6.46 -20.70
CA ALA A 102 7.23 -5.28 -21.56
C ALA A 102 5.89 -4.53 -21.43
N LYS A 103 4.78 -5.26 -21.19
CA LYS A 103 3.46 -4.66 -20.94
C LYS A 103 3.44 -3.94 -19.58
N GLY A 104 4.03 -4.54 -18.55
CA GLY A 104 4.19 -3.93 -17.23
C GLY A 104 5.00 -2.64 -17.29
N GLN A 105 6.14 -2.65 -17.99
CA GLN A 105 6.98 -1.46 -18.14
C GLN A 105 6.26 -0.31 -18.85
N LYS A 106 5.50 -0.62 -19.91
CA LYS A 106 4.66 0.37 -20.60
C LYS A 106 3.55 0.91 -19.70
N LEU A 107 3.02 0.09 -18.80
CA LEU A 107 2.03 0.54 -17.81
C LEU A 107 2.69 1.43 -16.75
N LEU A 108 3.88 1.07 -16.28
CA LEU A 108 4.67 1.84 -15.32
C LEU A 108 4.87 3.27 -15.81
N GLN A 109 5.28 3.45 -17.06
CA GLN A 109 5.44 4.77 -17.68
C GLN A 109 4.17 5.62 -17.68
N LYS A 110 2.98 4.99 -17.67
CA LYS A 110 1.69 5.70 -17.62
C LYS A 110 1.26 6.04 -16.20
N VAL A 111 1.60 5.20 -15.22
CA VAL A 111 1.21 5.43 -13.81
C VAL A 111 2.16 6.36 -13.07
N GLN A 112 3.45 6.41 -13.45
CA GLN A 112 4.44 7.27 -12.79
C GLN A 112 4.03 8.75 -12.73
N PRO A 113 3.54 9.39 -13.81
CA PRO A 113 3.06 10.77 -13.72
C PRO A 113 1.86 10.94 -12.77
N VAL A 114 1.00 9.92 -12.67
CA VAL A 114 -0.13 9.93 -11.73
C VAL A 114 0.38 9.87 -10.29
N TRP A 115 1.41 9.07 -10.01
CA TRP A 115 2.00 8.97 -8.67
C TRP A 115 2.67 10.28 -8.25
N GLN A 116 3.38 10.93 -9.18
CA GLN A 116 3.97 12.25 -8.93
C GLN A 116 2.91 13.29 -8.61
N ALA A 117 1.87 13.40 -9.44
CA ALA A 117 0.76 14.34 -9.19
C ALA A 117 -0.01 14.01 -7.89
N LEU A 118 -0.15 12.73 -7.55
CA LEU A 118 -0.77 12.30 -6.29
C LEU A 118 0.08 12.71 -5.09
N GLN A 119 1.40 12.55 -5.17
CA GLN A 119 2.34 12.98 -4.13
C GLN A 119 2.23 14.49 -3.90
N GLU A 120 2.30 15.29 -4.97
CA GLU A 120 2.17 16.76 -4.88
C GLU A 120 0.83 17.18 -4.26
N ALA A 121 -0.28 16.58 -4.71
CA ALA A 121 -1.60 16.88 -4.16
C ALA A 121 -1.72 16.49 -2.67
N MET A 122 -1.12 15.38 -2.25
CA MET A 122 -1.11 14.96 -0.86
C MET A 122 -0.19 15.83 0.00
N ASP A 123 0.92 16.31 -0.55
CA ASP A 123 1.80 17.27 0.12
C ASP A 123 1.09 18.60 0.34
N ASP A 124 0.28 19.07 -0.61
CA ASP A 124 -0.55 20.26 -0.44
C ASP A 124 -1.67 20.05 0.58
N LEU A 125 -2.37 18.92 0.53
CA LEU A 125 -3.36 18.53 1.54
C LEU A 125 -2.76 18.51 2.96
N SER A 126 -1.50 18.05 3.10
CA SER A 126 -0.81 18.01 4.39
C SER A 126 -0.61 19.41 5.00
N LYS A 127 -0.54 20.45 4.15
CA LYS A 127 -0.30 21.85 4.57
C LYS A 127 -1.59 22.59 4.95
N GLU A 128 -2.77 22.05 4.61
CA GLU A 128 -4.06 22.69 4.89
C GLU A 128 -4.35 22.87 6.39
N SER A 129 -3.74 22.05 7.26
CA SER A 129 -3.85 22.23 8.71
C SER A 129 -2.60 21.73 9.45
N THR A 130 -2.35 22.30 10.64
CA THR A 130 -1.26 21.85 11.51
C THR A 130 -1.41 20.37 11.92
N GLN A 131 -2.64 19.89 12.04
CA GLN A 131 -2.94 18.49 12.37
C GLN A 131 -2.68 17.57 11.17
N SER A 132 -3.04 17.98 9.96
CA SER A 132 -2.75 17.24 8.72
C SER A 132 -1.24 17.04 8.54
N LYS A 133 -0.44 18.09 8.78
CA LYS A 133 1.02 18.05 8.66
C LYS A 133 1.67 17.02 9.59
N LYS A 134 1.09 16.79 10.78
CA LYS A 134 1.60 15.85 11.79
C LYS A 134 1.08 14.42 11.60
N LEU A 135 0.23 14.17 10.60
CA LEU A 135 -0.50 12.91 10.48
C LEU A 135 0.43 11.72 10.27
N LEU A 136 1.41 11.84 9.35
CA LEU A 136 2.34 10.74 9.07
C LEU A 136 3.24 10.45 10.27
N ASP A 137 3.79 11.48 10.92
CA ASP A 137 4.59 11.31 12.14
C ASP A 137 3.81 10.61 13.25
N ALA A 138 2.54 11.01 13.45
CA ALA A 138 1.66 10.39 14.44
C ALA A 138 1.31 8.95 14.08
N LEU A 139 1.11 8.65 12.79
CA LEU A 139 0.86 7.30 12.30
C LEU A 139 2.08 6.41 12.52
N THR A 140 3.28 6.88 12.16
CA THR A 140 4.54 6.15 12.38
C THR A 140 4.79 5.89 13.86
N ALA A 141 4.56 6.89 14.73
CA ALA A 141 4.66 6.69 16.18
C ALA A 141 3.68 5.62 16.68
N LEU A 142 2.45 5.62 16.18
CA LEU A 142 1.45 4.62 16.53
C LEU A 142 1.83 3.22 16.06
N GLU A 143 2.32 3.08 14.82
CA GLU A 143 2.81 1.82 14.25
C GLU A 143 3.95 1.23 15.09
N ASN A 144 4.94 2.05 15.46
CA ASN A 144 6.03 1.65 16.33
C ASN A 144 5.53 1.19 17.71
N ASN A 145 4.59 1.93 18.31
CA ASN A 145 4.02 1.59 19.61
C ASN A 145 3.19 0.29 19.58
N ILE A 146 2.52 0.01 18.47
CA ILE A 146 1.78 -1.25 18.24
C ILE A 146 2.77 -2.41 18.03
N GLN A 147 3.86 -2.18 17.30
CA GLN A 147 4.90 -3.19 17.09
C GLN A 147 5.61 -3.58 18.39
N GLN A 148 5.84 -2.62 19.29
CA GLN A 148 6.43 -2.89 20.61
C GLN A 148 5.48 -3.65 21.55
N LYS A 149 4.20 -3.29 21.56
CA LYS A 149 3.17 -3.97 22.35
C LYS A 149 1.83 -3.86 21.64
N GLY A 150 1.36 -4.99 21.14
CA GLY A 150 0.16 -5.07 20.30
C GLY A 150 -1.12 -4.68 21.04
N VAL A 151 -2.16 -4.32 20.28
CA VAL A 151 -3.48 -3.98 20.82
C VAL A 151 -4.05 -5.13 21.65
N TYR A 152 -3.89 -6.38 21.18
CA TYR A 152 -4.33 -7.59 21.90
C TYR A 152 -3.78 -7.62 23.33
N GLU A 153 -2.46 -7.51 23.50
CA GLU A 153 -1.81 -7.56 24.82
C GLU A 153 -2.24 -6.40 25.72
N ARG A 154 -2.40 -5.20 25.15
CA ARG A 154 -2.88 -4.01 25.88
C ARG A 154 -4.30 -4.19 26.39
N VAL A 155 -5.19 -4.83 25.61
CA VAL A 155 -6.56 -5.12 26.00
C VAL A 155 -6.60 -6.24 27.05
N GLN A 156 -5.88 -7.34 26.83
CA GLN A 156 -5.84 -8.47 27.77
C GLN A 156 -5.36 -8.04 29.17
N HIS A 157 -4.42 -7.10 29.27
CA HIS A 157 -3.99 -6.55 30.55
C HIS A 157 -5.08 -5.74 31.28
N LYS A 158 -6.03 -5.15 30.56
CA LYS A 158 -7.11 -4.32 31.15
C LYS A 158 -8.36 -5.13 31.51
N LEU A 159 -8.48 -6.34 30.98
CA LEU A 159 -9.58 -7.27 31.26
C LEU A 159 -9.28 -8.21 32.44
N LYS A 160 -8.11 -8.07 33.07
CA LYS A 160 -7.75 -8.70 34.35
C LYS A 160 -8.13 -7.77 35.49
#